data_AF-A0A951HCX4-F1
#
_entry.id   AF-A0A951HCX4-F1
#
_cell.length_a   1.000
_cell.length_b   1.000
_cell.length_c   1.000
_cell.angle_alpha   90.00
_cell.angle_beta   90.00
_cell.angle_gamma   90.00
#
_symmetry.space_group_name_H-M   'P 1'
#
loop_
_entity.id
_entity.type
_entity.pdbx_description
1 polymer ?
#
loop_
_entity_poly.entity_id
_entity_poly.type
_entity_poly.pdbx_seq_one_letter_code
_entity_poly.pdbx_strand_id
1 'polypeptide(L)'
;MQKPRRKDGLEQLKSYCNATNAAAAVWTNGGEDIILHRAGRNDYQSLSDLPAAGQKISDVLSERMSIEELGKINKLVTQKWTLKKIIQDLEDLVLANAGVDAFEEVFKLIYAKLYDEAQAKKRKNHTVEFRVYGDSDSHVRERINDLFDEAKKKWPGVFGG
;
A
#
# COMPACT_ATOMS: atom_id res chain seq x y z
N MET A 1 27.91 -8.21 7.47
CA MET A 1 27.40 -7.05 6.73
C MET A 1 25.92 -6.87 7.12
N GLN A 2 25.53 -5.76 7.73
CA GLN A 2 24.10 -5.50 7.95
C GLN A 2 23.45 -5.17 6.62
N LYS A 3 22.29 -5.78 6.33
CA LYS A 3 21.50 -5.40 5.17
C LYS A 3 20.91 -4.00 5.41
N PRO A 4 20.97 -3.08 4.43
CA PRO A 4 20.37 -1.76 4.57
C PRO A 4 18.86 -1.89 4.84
N ARG A 5 18.35 -1.06 5.77
CA ARG A 5 16.95 -1.06 6.18
C ARG A 5 16.08 -0.44 5.08
N ARG A 6 14.83 -0.91 4.96
CA ARG A 6 13.85 -0.40 3.99
C ARG A 6 13.70 1.12 4.01
N LYS A 7 13.64 1.73 5.20
CA LYS A 7 13.52 3.20 5.37
C LYS A 7 14.72 3.93 4.77
N ASP A 8 15.92 3.46 5.05
CA ASP A 8 17.17 4.03 4.52
C ASP A 8 17.23 3.85 2.99
N GLY A 9 16.79 2.69 2.49
CA GLY A 9 16.67 2.38 1.07
C GLY A 9 15.67 3.27 0.33
N LEU A 10 14.53 3.57 0.96
CA LEU A 10 13.51 4.45 0.40
C LEU A 10 14.02 5.88 0.23
N GLU A 11 14.67 6.43 1.27
CA GLU A 11 15.24 7.78 1.20
C GLU A 11 16.38 7.86 0.19
N GLN A 12 17.21 6.81 0.11
CA GLN A 12 18.21 6.69 -0.93
C GLN A 12 17.59 6.67 -2.34
N LEU A 13 16.51 5.90 -2.55
CA LEU A 13 15.84 5.82 -3.84
C LEU A 13 15.27 7.18 -4.27
N LYS A 14 14.60 7.90 -3.36
CA LYS A 14 14.11 9.26 -3.60
C LYS A 14 15.24 10.22 -3.98
N SER A 15 16.38 10.15 -3.27
CA SER A 15 17.57 10.96 -3.58
C SER A 15 18.06 10.71 -5.00
N TYR A 16 18.16 9.45 -5.43
CA TYR A 16 18.57 9.11 -6.79
C TYR A 16 17.55 9.54 -7.85
N CYS A 17 16.25 9.36 -7.61
CA CYS A 17 15.20 9.85 -8.52
C CYS A 17 15.26 11.37 -8.72
N ASN A 18 15.53 12.12 -7.64
CA ASN A 18 15.69 13.56 -7.68
C ASN A 18 16.95 13.97 -8.46
N ALA A 19 18.07 13.28 -8.26
CA ALA A 19 19.34 13.61 -8.91
C ALA A 19 19.37 13.27 -10.41
N THR A 20 18.76 12.15 -10.81
CA THR A 20 18.83 11.61 -12.19
C THR A 20 17.65 11.99 -13.06
N ASN A 21 16.61 12.58 -12.46
CA ASN A 21 15.33 12.83 -13.11
C ASN A 21 14.64 11.57 -13.67
N ALA A 22 14.94 10.39 -13.10
CA ALA A 22 14.31 9.14 -13.48
C ALA A 22 12.81 9.11 -13.11
N ALA A 23 11.98 8.64 -14.02
CA ALA A 23 10.53 8.54 -13.84
C ALA A 23 10.11 7.35 -12.96
N ALA A 24 10.93 6.31 -12.89
CA ALA A 24 10.73 5.15 -12.03
C ALA A 24 12.07 4.66 -11.49
N ALA A 25 12.09 4.07 -10.30
CA ALA A 25 13.28 3.48 -9.72
C ALA A 25 12.93 2.27 -8.85
N VAL A 26 13.90 1.37 -8.71
CA VAL A 26 13.78 0.13 -7.92
C VAL A 26 14.93 0.05 -6.92
N TRP A 27 14.60 -0.29 -5.68
CA TRP A 27 15.55 -0.62 -4.65
C TRP A 27 15.29 -2.04 -4.15
N THR A 28 16.33 -2.82 -3.90
CA THR A 28 16.23 -4.13 -3.27
C THR A 28 17.43 -4.43 -2.38
N ASN A 29 17.20 -5.18 -1.29
CA ASN A 29 18.25 -5.73 -0.42
C ASN A 29 18.31 -7.28 -0.48
N GLY A 30 17.71 -7.87 -1.52
CA GLY A 30 17.61 -9.32 -1.72
C GLY A 30 16.62 -10.03 -0.79
N GLY A 31 15.87 -9.30 0.04
CA GLY A 31 14.72 -9.82 0.80
C GLY A 31 13.48 -8.95 0.69
N GLU A 32 13.68 -7.66 0.42
CA GLU A 32 12.64 -6.67 0.20
C GLU A 32 12.96 -5.88 -1.07
N ASP A 33 11.90 -5.35 -1.66
CA ASP A 33 11.93 -4.47 -2.81
C ASP A 33 10.99 -3.26 -2.63
N ILE A 34 11.34 -2.18 -3.31
CA ILE A 34 10.57 -0.94 -3.39
C ILE A 34 10.63 -0.49 -4.85
N ILE A 35 9.47 -0.30 -5.46
CA ILE A 35 9.35 0.27 -6.80
C ILE A 35 8.60 1.59 -6.64
N LEU A 36 9.22 2.70 -7.06
CA LEU A 36 8.62 4.02 -7.02
C LEU A 36 8.47 4.59 -8.43
N HIS A 37 7.35 5.27 -8.65
CA HIS A 37 7.16 6.25 -9.71
C HIS A 37 7.32 7.66 -9.12
N ARG A 38 8.03 8.54 -9.83
CA ARG A 38 8.10 9.96 -9.52
C ARG A 38 7.05 10.71 -10.35
N ALA A 39 5.94 11.10 -9.73
CA ALA A 39 4.87 11.85 -10.36
C ALA A 39 5.15 13.36 -10.41
N GLY A 40 6.04 13.86 -9.54
CA GLY A 40 6.37 15.28 -9.46
C GLY A 40 7.64 15.59 -8.68
N ARG A 41 7.85 16.86 -8.31
CA ARG A 41 8.95 17.26 -7.44
C ARG A 41 8.63 16.85 -6.01
N ASN A 42 9.40 15.91 -5.47
CA ASN A 42 9.15 15.29 -4.16
C ASN A 42 7.81 14.55 -4.05
N ASP A 43 7.19 14.19 -5.18
CA ASP A 43 5.97 13.38 -5.22
C ASP A 43 6.29 11.99 -5.78
N TYR A 44 6.07 10.98 -4.94
CA TYR A 44 6.49 9.61 -5.15
C TYR A 44 5.35 8.65 -4.86
N GLN A 45 5.00 7.84 -5.86
CA GLN A 45 3.95 6.84 -5.77
C GLN A 45 4.56 5.44 -5.82
N SER A 46 4.05 4.51 -5.02
CA SER A 46 4.50 3.11 -5.10
C SER A 46 3.86 2.43 -6.31
N LEU A 47 4.66 1.66 -7.05
CA LEU A 47 4.17 0.82 -8.14
C LEU A 47 4.03 -0.65 -7.71
N SER A 48 3.09 -1.33 -8.35
CA SER A 48 2.89 -2.78 -8.21
C SER A 48 4.05 -3.56 -8.81
N ASP A 49 4.51 -3.13 -9.98
CA ASP A 49 5.60 -3.72 -10.76
C ASP A 49 6.22 -2.66 -11.69
N LEU A 50 7.30 -2.99 -12.39
CA LEU A 50 7.85 -2.19 -13.46
C LEU A 50 6.96 -2.26 -14.72
N PRO A 51 6.76 -1.14 -15.45
CA PRO A 51 6.05 -1.17 -16.71
C PRO A 51 6.80 -2.02 -17.74
N ALA A 52 6.06 -2.83 -18.49
CA ALA A 52 6.60 -3.54 -19.65
C ALA A 52 7.05 -2.55 -20.75
N ALA A 53 7.86 -3.02 -21.69
CA ALA A 53 8.28 -2.20 -22.82
C ALA A 53 7.06 -1.66 -23.59
N GLY A 54 6.90 -0.34 -23.64
CA GLY A 54 5.78 0.34 -24.29
C GLY A 54 4.52 0.51 -23.44
N GLN A 55 4.45 -0.08 -22.24
CA GLN A 55 3.35 0.15 -21.29
C GLN A 55 3.52 1.49 -20.59
N LYS A 56 2.43 2.25 -20.42
CA LYS A 56 2.51 3.51 -19.67
C LYS A 56 2.46 3.23 -18.17
N ILE A 57 3.12 4.09 -17.39
CA ILE A 57 3.08 4.03 -15.92
C ILE A 57 1.64 4.18 -15.40
N SER A 58 0.81 5.00 -16.06
CA SER A 58 -0.62 5.14 -15.75
C SER A 58 -1.38 3.82 -15.84
N ASP A 59 -0.99 2.95 -16.77
CA ASP A 59 -1.65 1.66 -16.98
C ASP A 59 -1.30 0.72 -15.81
N VAL A 60 -0.04 0.71 -15.36
CA VAL A 60 0.41 -0.04 -14.17
C VAL A 60 -0.26 0.48 -12.89
N LEU A 61 -0.45 1.80 -12.78
CA LEU A 61 -1.08 2.43 -11.62
C LEU A 61 -2.58 2.12 -11.54
N SER A 62 -3.28 2.06 -12.67
CA SER A 62 -4.72 1.82 -12.73
C SER A 62 -5.10 0.34 -12.89
N GLU A 63 -4.11 -0.55 -13.01
CA GLU A 63 -4.31 -1.98 -13.16
C GLU A 63 -5.07 -2.57 -11.97
N ARG A 64 -6.25 -3.12 -12.25
CA ARG A 64 -7.10 -3.75 -11.23
C ARG A 64 -6.56 -5.11 -10.87
N MET A 65 -6.53 -5.38 -9.56
CA MET A 65 -5.96 -6.62 -9.03
C MET A 65 -7.06 -7.52 -8.46
N SER A 66 -6.98 -8.81 -8.76
CA SER A 66 -7.80 -9.84 -8.12
C SER A 66 -7.23 -10.27 -6.76
N ILE A 67 -8.06 -10.89 -5.92
CA ILE A 67 -7.63 -11.43 -4.62
C ILE A 67 -6.59 -12.57 -4.79
N GLU A 68 -6.67 -13.33 -5.88
CA GLU A 68 -5.71 -14.38 -6.21
C GLU A 68 -4.34 -13.81 -6.59
N GLU A 69 -4.31 -12.74 -7.39
CA GLU A 69 -3.07 -12.04 -7.75
C GLU A 69 -2.45 -11.37 -6.52
N LEU A 70 -3.26 -10.74 -5.68
CA LEU A 70 -2.81 -10.18 -4.41
C LEU A 70 -2.15 -11.25 -3.53
N GLY A 71 -2.71 -12.47 -3.52
CA GLY A 71 -2.16 -13.61 -2.81
C GLY A 71 -0.75 -14.01 -3.28
N LYS A 72 -0.48 -13.93 -4.59
CA LYS A 72 0.84 -14.26 -5.18
C LYS A 72 1.93 -13.27 -4.78
N ILE A 73 1.57 -11.99 -4.64
CA ILE A 73 2.50 -10.91 -4.29
C ILE A 73 2.47 -10.56 -2.80
N ASN A 74 1.73 -11.30 -1.98
CA ASN A 74 1.53 -11.00 -0.56
C ASN A 74 2.86 -10.98 0.19
N LYS A 75 3.27 -9.80 0.67
CA LYS A 75 4.54 -9.56 1.37
C LYS A 75 4.73 -10.40 2.63
N LEU A 76 3.64 -10.83 3.28
CA LEU A 76 3.72 -11.75 4.41
C LEU A 76 4.35 -13.10 3.99
N VAL A 77 4.10 -13.52 2.75
CA VAL A 77 4.62 -14.75 2.15
C VAL A 77 5.93 -14.48 1.40
N THR A 78 5.92 -13.51 0.48
CA THR A 78 7.03 -13.25 -0.45
C THR A 78 8.23 -12.59 0.24
N GLN A 79 8.00 -11.73 1.22
CA GLN A 79 9.05 -10.98 1.94
C GLN A 79 9.20 -11.43 3.39
N LYS A 80 8.47 -12.48 3.83
CA LYS A 80 8.45 -13.00 5.21
C LYS A 80 8.14 -11.94 6.27
N TRP A 81 7.29 -10.98 5.91
CA TRP A 81 6.82 -9.97 6.85
C TRP A 81 5.88 -10.59 7.89
N THR A 82 5.85 -10.01 9.09
CA THR A 82 4.85 -10.35 10.11
C THR A 82 3.84 -9.22 10.25
N LEU A 83 2.62 -9.54 10.67
CA LEU A 83 1.61 -8.53 10.99
C LEU A 83 2.12 -7.54 12.04
N LYS A 84 2.87 -8.03 13.04
CA LYS A 84 3.53 -7.20 14.04
C LYS A 84 4.44 -6.15 13.40
N LYS A 85 5.27 -6.54 12.43
CA LYS A 85 6.17 -5.61 11.73
C LYS A 85 5.39 -4.57 10.94
N ILE A 86 4.30 -4.95 10.27
CA ILE A 86 3.43 -4.00 9.55
C ILE A 86 2.84 -2.97 10.51
N ILE A 87 2.31 -3.41 11.64
CA ILE A 87 1.69 -2.51 12.64
C ILE A 87 2.74 -1.56 13.23
N GLN A 88 3.93 -2.06 13.57
CA GLN A 88 5.03 -1.22 14.05
C GLN A 88 5.47 -0.17 13.01
N ASP A 89 5.59 -0.56 11.74
CA ASP A 89 5.95 0.38 10.66
C ASP A 89 4.86 1.44 10.47
N LEU A 90 3.57 1.08 10.60
CA LEU A 90 2.46 2.04 10.51
C LEU A 90 2.43 2.99 11.72
N GLU A 91 2.67 2.48 12.93
CA GLU A 91 2.77 3.27 14.14
C GLU A 91 3.88 4.32 14.01
N ASP A 92 5.08 3.93 13.58
CA ASP A 92 6.21 4.85 13.34
C ASP A 92 5.89 5.95 12.31
N LEU A 93 5.06 5.63 11.29
CA LEU A 93 4.64 6.58 10.25
C LEU A 93 3.58 7.57 10.75
N VAL A 94 2.62 7.09 11.54
CA VAL A 94 1.47 7.90 12.02
C VAL A 94 1.85 8.71 13.26
N LEU A 95 2.64 8.16 14.19
CA LEU A 95 3.14 8.86 15.38
C LEU A 95 4.02 10.07 15.03
N ALA A 96 4.65 10.08 13.86
CA ALA A 96 5.45 11.21 13.40
C ALA A 96 4.62 12.47 13.09
N ASN A 97 3.29 12.36 12.91
CA ASN A 97 2.47 13.44 12.35
C ASN A 97 1.12 13.72 13.04
N ALA A 98 0.62 12.87 13.95
CA ALA A 98 -0.74 13.02 14.47
C ALA A 98 -0.79 13.08 16.01
N GLY A 99 -1.35 14.17 16.56
CA GLY A 99 -1.81 14.23 17.96
C GLY A 99 -3.10 13.43 18.23
N VAL A 100 -3.32 12.37 17.45
CA VAL A 100 -4.49 11.47 17.46
C VAL A 100 -3.99 10.06 17.78
N ASP A 101 -4.85 9.21 18.34
CA ASP A 101 -4.52 7.81 18.60
C ASP A 101 -4.23 7.06 17.29
N ALA A 102 -2.93 6.98 16.95
CA ALA A 102 -2.41 6.34 15.76
C ALA A 102 -2.83 4.87 15.65
N PHE A 103 -2.99 4.21 16.79
CA PHE A 103 -3.30 2.80 16.85
C PHE A 103 -4.75 2.53 16.43
N GLU A 104 -5.68 3.36 16.89
CA GLU A 104 -7.09 3.27 16.50
C GLU A 104 -7.27 3.50 14.99
N GLU A 105 -6.61 4.50 14.41
CA GLU A 105 -6.65 4.74 12.96
C GLU A 105 -6.07 3.58 12.15
N VAL A 106 -4.99 2.96 12.62
CA VAL A 106 -4.41 1.76 11.97
C VAL A 106 -5.39 0.59 11.99
N PHE A 107 -6.15 0.39 13.07
CA PHE A 107 -7.16 -0.67 13.10
C PHE A 107 -8.26 -0.45 12.08
N LYS A 108 -8.76 0.78 11.90
CA LYS A 108 -9.78 1.08 10.89
C LYS A 108 -9.34 0.61 9.49
N LEU A 109 -8.07 0.87 9.15
CA LEU A 109 -7.47 0.41 7.90
C LEU A 109 -7.37 -1.12 7.82
N ILE A 110 -6.95 -1.79 8.89
CA ILE A 110 -6.86 -3.27 8.93
C ILE A 110 -8.24 -3.90 8.68
N TYR A 111 -9.28 -3.40 9.34
CA TYR A 111 -10.62 -3.97 9.20
C TYR A 111 -11.24 -3.68 7.83
N ALA A 112 -11.08 -2.46 7.30
CA ALA A 112 -11.50 -2.15 5.94
C ALA A 112 -10.84 -3.10 4.92
N LYS A 113 -9.54 -3.38 5.09
CA LYS A 113 -8.81 -4.34 4.25
C LYS A 113 -9.34 -5.77 4.40
N LEU A 114 -9.52 -6.26 5.62
CA LEU A 114 -10.04 -7.62 5.86
C LEU A 114 -11.45 -7.79 5.29
N TYR A 115 -12.28 -6.77 5.43
CA TYR A 115 -13.61 -6.76 4.83
C TYR A 115 -13.53 -6.84 3.31
N ASP A 116 -12.71 -5.99 2.69
CA ASP A 116 -12.52 -5.99 1.25
C ASP A 116 -12.05 -7.34 0.71
N GLU A 117 -11.05 -7.97 1.32
CA GLU A 117 -10.55 -9.29 0.89
C GLU A 117 -11.61 -10.39 1.02
N ALA A 118 -12.48 -10.31 2.02
CA ALA A 118 -13.59 -11.23 2.19
C ALA A 118 -14.70 -11.02 1.14
N GLN A 119 -14.97 -9.76 0.75
CA GLN A 119 -15.95 -9.45 -0.30
C GLN A 119 -15.40 -9.70 -1.70
N ALA A 120 -14.10 -9.49 -1.94
CA ALA A 120 -13.47 -9.72 -3.24
C ALA A 120 -13.76 -11.14 -3.74
N LYS A 121 -13.65 -12.14 -2.88
CA LYS A 121 -13.99 -13.55 -3.18
C LYS A 121 -15.43 -13.79 -3.66
N LYS A 122 -16.33 -12.83 -3.48
CA LYS A 122 -17.74 -12.88 -3.88
C LYS A 122 -18.07 -11.99 -5.08
N ARG A 123 -17.18 -11.04 -5.44
CA ARG A 123 -17.36 -10.15 -6.60
C ARG A 123 -17.15 -10.93 -7.88
N LYS A 124 -17.87 -10.63 -8.96
CA LYS A 124 -17.77 -11.39 -10.23
C LYS A 124 -16.34 -11.44 -10.81
N ASN A 125 -15.56 -10.38 -10.62
CA ASN A 125 -14.20 -10.20 -11.13
C ASN A 125 -13.11 -10.44 -10.06
N HIS A 126 -13.49 -10.87 -8.86
CA HIS A 126 -12.61 -11.07 -7.72
C HIS A 126 -11.72 -9.87 -7.34
N THR A 127 -12.07 -8.66 -7.79
CA THR A 127 -11.23 -7.47 -7.63
C THR A 127 -11.20 -6.98 -6.18
N VAL A 128 -10.01 -6.53 -5.75
CA VAL A 128 -9.80 -5.85 -4.46
C VAL A 128 -9.91 -4.33 -4.63
N GLU A 129 -10.55 -3.67 -3.67
CA GLU A 129 -10.76 -2.21 -3.67
C GLU A 129 -9.89 -1.50 -2.63
N PHE A 130 -9.35 -2.22 -1.64
CA PHE A 130 -8.36 -1.70 -0.68
C PHE A 130 -6.97 -1.60 -1.34
N ARG A 131 -6.85 -0.71 -2.32
CA ARG A 131 -5.61 -0.40 -3.05
C ARG A 131 -5.70 1.01 -3.63
N VAL A 132 -4.57 1.64 -3.95
CA VAL A 132 -4.52 2.90 -4.68
C VAL A 132 -4.40 2.61 -6.18
N TYR A 133 -5.32 3.12 -7.00
CA TYR A 133 -5.39 2.87 -8.45
C TYR A 133 -5.14 4.12 -9.31
N GLY A 134 -4.09 4.88 -9.00
CA GLY A 134 -3.83 6.16 -9.67
C GLY A 134 -4.94 7.22 -9.47
N ASP A 135 -5.89 6.96 -8.57
CA ASP A 135 -6.97 7.88 -8.20
C ASP A 135 -6.43 9.05 -7.37
N SER A 136 -7.19 10.15 -7.29
CA SER A 136 -6.88 11.23 -6.35
C SER A 136 -7.08 10.79 -4.90
N ASP A 137 -6.34 11.41 -3.97
CA ASP A 137 -6.43 11.15 -2.53
C ASP A 137 -7.87 11.23 -2.00
N SER A 138 -8.70 12.10 -2.56
CA SER A 138 -10.11 12.22 -2.21
C SER A 138 -10.91 10.96 -2.50
N HIS A 139 -10.71 10.35 -3.68
CA HIS A 139 -11.40 9.12 -4.09
C HIS A 139 -10.85 7.91 -3.34
N VAL A 140 -9.54 7.87 -3.07
CA VAL A 140 -8.95 6.84 -2.19
C VAL A 140 -9.60 6.92 -0.81
N ARG A 141 -9.67 8.12 -0.22
CA ARG A 141 -10.28 8.33 1.10
C ARG A 141 -11.75 7.89 1.12
N GLU A 142 -12.53 8.27 0.13
CA GLU A 142 -13.94 7.87 0.01
C GLU A 142 -14.08 6.34 -0.05
N ARG A 143 -13.36 5.67 -0.95
CA ARG A 143 -13.38 4.21 -1.10
C ARG A 143 -12.98 3.48 0.18
N ILE A 144 -11.93 3.93 0.87
CA ILE A 144 -11.47 3.31 2.12
C ILE A 144 -12.52 3.52 3.23
N ASN A 145 -13.15 4.69 3.30
CA ASN A 145 -14.22 4.94 4.26
C ASN A 145 -15.45 4.07 4.00
N ASP A 146 -15.86 3.91 2.74
CA ASP A 146 -16.99 3.04 2.38
C ASP A 146 -16.72 1.58 2.79
N LEU A 147 -15.51 1.08 2.53
CA LEU A 147 -15.09 -0.26 2.96
C LEU A 147 -15.12 -0.39 4.49
N PHE A 148 -14.69 0.65 5.20
CA PHE A 148 -14.71 0.67 6.66
C PHE A 148 -16.14 0.72 7.22
N ASP A 149 -17.02 1.53 6.64
CA ASP A 149 -18.42 1.63 7.04
C ASP A 149 -19.16 0.32 6.86
N GLU A 150 -18.88 -0.39 5.77
CA GLU A 150 -19.39 -1.74 5.54
C GLU A 150 -18.76 -2.78 6.50
N ALA A 151 -17.47 -2.64 6.83
CA ALA A 151 -16.82 -3.48 7.83
C ALA A 151 -17.47 -3.34 9.22
N LYS A 152 -17.82 -2.11 9.64
CA LYS A 152 -18.55 -1.84 10.90
C LYS A 152 -19.89 -2.56 10.95
N LYS A 153 -20.64 -2.57 9.85
CA LYS A 153 -21.91 -3.31 9.74
C LYS A 153 -21.71 -4.81 9.85
N LYS A 154 -20.60 -5.33 9.32
CA LYS A 154 -20.28 -6.76 9.35
C LYS A 154 -19.86 -7.26 10.73
N TRP A 155 -19.15 -6.42 11.50
CA TRP A 155 -18.64 -6.74 12.83
C TRP A 155 -19.16 -5.75 13.88
N PRO A 156 -20.46 -5.84 14.24
CA PRO A 156 -21.05 -4.95 15.24
C PRO A 156 -20.40 -5.18 16.61
N GLY A 157 -20.08 -4.09 17.31
CA GLY A 157 -19.48 -4.11 18.65
C GLY A 157 -17.95 -4.18 18.68
N VAL A 158 -17.28 -4.35 17.53
CA VAL A 158 -15.82 -4.21 17.43
C VAL A 158 -15.39 -2.74 17.47
N PHE A 159 -16.20 -1.86 16.88
CA PHE A 159 -16.00 -0.41 16.90
C PHE A 159 -17.05 0.18 17.83
N GLY A 160 -16.62 0.62 19.00
CA GLY A 160 -17.49 1.29 19.96
C GLY A 160 -17.58 2.78 19.64
N GLY A 161 -18.80 3.23 19.30
CA GLY A 161 -19.29 4.62 19.41
C GLY A 161 -18.48 5.71 18.73
#